data_AF-A0AAW2P2W6-F1
#
_entry.id   AF-A0AAW2P2W6-F1
#
_cell.length_a   1.000
_cell.length_b   1.000
_cell.length_c   1.000
_cell.angle_alpha   90.00
_cell.angle_beta   90.00
_cell.angle_gamma   90.00
#
_symmetry.space_group_name_H-M   'P 1'
#
loop_
_entity.id
_entity.type
_entity.pdbx_description
1 polymer ?
#
loop_
_entity_poly.entity_id
_entity_poly.type
_entity_poly.pdbx_seq_one_letter_code
_entity_poly.pdbx_strand_id
1 'polypeptide(L)'
;MAPPVLESNTKRNVTPSKFYGFHSFGEPGFPLSLTGAFRDNIHQFLRECAEPEDYDLDGMPIWCTFLVYENRGTVLPLYTVEENVKHSDRPFCDYCRCAGGWKNGDPFHCYFEF
;
A
#
# COMPACT_ATOMS: atom_id res chain seq x y z
N MET A 1 -6.97 24.72 -3.57
CA MET A 1 -6.22 24.25 -2.39
C MET A 1 -5.13 23.34 -2.90
N ALA A 2 -3.86 23.69 -2.66
CA ALA A 2 -2.76 22.76 -2.93
C ALA A 2 -2.90 21.57 -1.96
N PRO A 3 -2.65 20.32 -2.39
CA PRO A 3 -2.56 19.21 -1.45
C PRO A 3 -1.50 19.54 -0.40
N PRO A 4 -1.71 19.17 0.87
CA PRO A 4 -0.68 19.36 1.88
C PRO A 4 0.58 18.66 1.38
N VAL A 5 1.65 19.43 1.23
CA VAL A 5 2.99 18.87 1.00
C VAL A 5 3.23 17.99 2.22
N LEU A 6 3.28 16.68 2.03
CA LEU A 6 3.67 15.73 3.06
C LEU A 6 5.08 16.15 3.47
N GLU A 7 5.20 16.89 4.57
CA GLU A 7 6.48 17.26 5.14
C GLU A 7 7.21 15.94 5.38
N SER A 8 8.35 15.76 4.70
CA SER A 8 9.19 14.58 4.89
C SER A 8 9.63 14.58 6.36
N ASN A 9 8.90 13.85 7.19
CA ASN A 9 9.09 13.86 8.63
C ASN A 9 10.39 13.10 8.90
N THR A 10 11.49 13.84 9.02
CA THR A 10 12.85 13.33 9.26
C THR A 10 13.01 12.64 10.63
N LYS A 11 11.93 12.46 11.39
CA LYS A 11 11.91 11.81 12.69
C LYS A 11 11.42 10.37 12.59
N ARG A 12 12.01 9.57 11.70
CA ARG A 12 11.86 8.12 11.81
C ARG A 12 12.72 7.65 12.99
N ASN A 13 12.08 7.22 14.07
CA ASN A 13 12.76 6.58 15.19
C ASN A 13 13.14 5.11 14.88
N VAL A 14 12.69 4.59 13.73
CA VAL A 14 12.95 3.23 13.27
C VAL A 14 13.98 3.25 12.15
N THR A 15 15.12 2.60 12.39
CA THR A 15 16.08 2.29 11.33
C THR A 15 15.43 1.27 10.39
N PRO A 16 15.32 1.54 9.08
CA PRO A 16 14.68 0.61 8.15
C PRO A 16 15.40 -0.74 8.15
N SER A 17 14.68 -1.84 8.35
CA SER A 17 15.31 -3.17 8.40
C SER A 17 15.53 -3.77 7.01
N LYS A 18 14.77 -3.30 6.01
CA LYS A 18 14.76 -3.84 4.64
C LYS A 18 14.80 -2.72 3.61
N PHE A 19 15.56 -2.97 2.55
CA PHE A 19 15.71 -2.10 1.39
C PHE A 19 15.56 -2.95 0.13
N TYR A 20 14.85 -2.43 -0.87
CA TYR A 20 14.62 -3.12 -2.13
C TYR A 20 15.13 -2.26 -3.29
N GLY A 21 15.61 -2.87 -4.36
CA GLY A 21 16.02 -2.12 -5.55
C GLY A 21 14.83 -1.47 -6.24
N PHE A 22 14.90 -0.17 -6.56
CA PHE A 22 13.77 0.55 -7.16
C PHE A 22 13.37 -0.05 -8.52
N HIS A 23 14.35 -0.51 -9.30
CA HIS A 23 14.12 -1.09 -10.61
C HIS A 23 13.72 -2.57 -10.59
N SER A 24 14.06 -3.31 -9.53
CA SER A 24 13.68 -4.72 -9.39
C SER A 24 12.39 -4.91 -8.59
N PHE A 25 11.95 -3.91 -7.84
CA PHE A 25 10.76 -3.98 -7.03
C PHE A 25 9.50 -4.14 -7.89
N GLY A 26 8.78 -5.26 -7.69
CA GLY A 26 7.59 -5.61 -8.47
C GLY A 26 7.87 -6.48 -9.70
N GLU A 27 9.13 -6.83 -9.97
CA GLU A 27 9.46 -7.86 -10.97
C GLU A 27 8.89 -9.23 -10.55
N PRO A 28 8.53 -10.11 -11.50
CA PRO A 28 7.97 -11.41 -11.18
C PRO A 28 8.84 -12.20 -10.19
N GLY A 29 8.26 -12.51 -9.02
CA GLY A 29 8.95 -13.24 -7.95
C GLY A 29 9.80 -12.38 -7.00
N PHE A 30 9.78 -11.04 -7.14
CA PHE A 30 10.51 -10.12 -6.26
C PHE A 30 9.61 -8.95 -5.78
N PRO A 31 9.64 -8.58 -4.48
CA PRO A 31 10.42 -9.17 -3.39
C PRO A 31 9.89 -10.53 -2.92
N LEU A 32 8.65 -10.87 -3.29
CA LEU A 32 7.97 -12.10 -2.90
C LEU A 32 7.28 -12.72 -4.11
N SER A 33 7.12 -14.05 -4.07
CA SER A 33 6.26 -14.77 -5.00
C SER A 33 4.94 -15.10 -4.31
N LEU A 34 3.90 -14.32 -4.62
CA LEU A 34 2.58 -14.42 -4.01
C LEU A 34 1.59 -14.97 -5.05
N THR A 35 0.81 -15.97 -4.67
CA THR A 35 -0.11 -16.69 -5.58
C THR A 35 -1.56 -16.72 -5.09
N GLY A 36 -1.86 -16.03 -3.98
CA GLY A 36 -3.19 -15.94 -3.40
C GLY A 36 -4.05 -14.83 -4.01
N ALA A 37 -5.18 -14.53 -3.36
CA ALA A 37 -6.02 -13.37 -3.72
C ALA A 37 -5.24 -12.06 -3.47
N PHE A 38 -5.48 -11.02 -4.27
CA PHE A 38 -4.74 -9.75 -4.15
C PHE A 38 -4.75 -9.20 -2.74
N ARG A 39 -5.90 -9.21 -2.07
CA ARG A 39 -6.01 -8.71 -0.70
C ARG A 39 -5.06 -9.42 0.25
N ASP A 40 -5.05 -10.75 0.24
CA ASP A 40 -4.19 -11.54 1.12
C ASP A 40 -2.72 -11.35 0.77
N ASN A 41 -2.41 -11.25 -0.53
CA ASN A 41 -1.08 -10.95 -1.02
C ASN A 41 -0.60 -9.58 -0.55
N ILE A 42 -1.43 -8.53 -0.59
CA ILE A 42 -1.07 -7.19 -0.10
C ILE A 42 -0.82 -7.22 1.41
N HIS A 43 -1.68 -7.87 2.20
CA HIS A 43 -1.45 -8.00 3.65
C HIS A 43 -0.14 -8.76 3.95
N GLN A 44 0.16 -9.82 3.20
CA GLN A 44 1.41 -10.56 3.35
C GLN A 44 2.61 -9.71 2.94
N PHE A 45 2.53 -9.02 1.81
CA PHE A 45 3.54 -8.09 1.34
C PHE A 45 3.87 -7.03 2.39
N LEU A 46 2.87 -6.37 2.98
CA LEU A 46 3.09 -5.33 3.99
C LEU A 46 3.81 -5.89 5.22
N ARG A 47 3.39 -7.06 5.71
CA ARG A 47 4.03 -7.72 6.86
C ARG A 47 5.47 -8.14 6.59
N GLU A 48 5.76 -8.59 5.39
CA GLU A 48 7.06 -9.15 5.04
C GLU A 48 8.04 -8.12 4.48
N CYS A 49 7.56 -7.02 3.90
CA CYS A 49 8.39 -6.07 3.15
C CYS A 49 8.25 -4.61 3.59
N ALA A 50 7.25 -4.25 4.37
CA ALA A 50 7.08 -2.89 4.86
C ALA A 50 7.27 -2.80 6.38
N GLU A 51 7.63 -1.63 6.85
CA GLU A 51 7.67 -1.31 8.27
C GLU A 51 6.40 -0.53 8.62
N PRO A 52 5.69 -0.86 9.72
CA PRO A 52 4.60 -0.03 10.20
C PRO A 52 5.15 1.30 10.73
N GLU A 53 4.48 2.40 10.42
CA GLU A 53 4.79 3.70 10.97
C GLU A 53 4.13 3.87 12.36
N ASP A 54 4.67 4.76 13.19
CA ASP A 54 4.17 5.04 14.55
C ASP A 54 2.99 6.03 14.58
N TYR A 55 2.57 6.50 13.42
CA TYR A 55 1.43 7.39 13.21
C TYR A 55 0.44 6.78 12.20
N ASP A 56 -0.80 7.23 12.30
CA ASP A 56 -1.88 6.87 11.39
C ASP A 56 -2.32 8.08 10.54
N LEU A 57 -3.06 7.79 9.47
CA LEU A 57 -3.75 8.79 8.67
C LEU A 57 -5.25 8.63 8.92
N ASP A 58 -5.84 9.51 9.73
CA ASP A 58 -7.25 9.44 10.11
C ASP A 58 -7.65 8.08 10.71
N GLY A 59 -6.77 7.50 11.55
CA GLY A 59 -6.97 6.16 12.14
C GLY A 59 -6.64 5.00 11.21
N MET A 60 -6.18 5.26 9.98
CA MET A 60 -5.74 4.24 9.03
C MET A 60 -4.24 3.92 9.22
N PRO A 61 -3.86 2.64 9.38
CA PRO A 61 -2.46 2.25 9.49
C PRO A 61 -1.64 2.68 8.27
N ILE A 62 -0.43 3.16 8.52
CA ILE A 62 0.53 3.52 7.47
C ILE A 62 1.72 2.57 7.54
N TRP A 63 2.17 2.16 6.37
CA TRP A 63 3.34 1.31 6.17
C TRP A 63 4.34 2.01 5.26
N CYS A 64 5.64 1.79 5.48
CA CYS A 64 6.70 2.33 4.65
C CYS A 64 7.60 1.21 4.11
N THR A 65 7.75 1.16 2.79
CA THR A 65 8.73 0.32 2.09
C THR A 65 9.85 1.20 1.54
N PHE A 66 11.09 0.77 1.66
CA PHE A 66 12.25 1.55 1.25
C PHE A 66 12.83 1.04 -0.06
N LEU A 67 12.80 1.89 -1.08
CA LEU A 67 13.31 1.59 -2.40
C LEU A 67 14.63 2.32 -2.63
N VAL A 68 15.66 1.61 -3.09
CA VAL A 68 16.98 2.15 -3.38
C VAL A 68 17.05 2.42 -4.88
N TYR A 69 17.19 3.68 -5.25
CA TYR A 69 17.50 4.08 -6.62
C TYR A 69 19.02 4.02 -6.83
N GLU A 70 19.50 2.86 -7.26
CA GLU A 70 20.90 2.46 -7.22
C GLU A 70 21.80 3.45 -7.98
N ASN A 71 21.34 3.95 -9.12
CA ASN A 71 22.11 4.85 -9.98
C ASN A 71 22.37 6.24 -9.36
N ARG A 72 21.60 6.65 -8.34
CA ARG A 72 21.79 7.94 -7.66
C ARG A 72 22.07 7.80 -6.16
N GLY A 73 22.19 6.57 -5.65
CA GLY A 73 22.33 6.31 -4.22
C GLY A 73 21.21 6.92 -3.36
N THR A 74 20.02 7.11 -3.94
CA THR A 74 18.89 7.79 -3.30
C THR A 74 17.93 6.75 -2.76
N VAL A 75 17.46 6.92 -1.52
CA VAL A 75 16.41 6.07 -0.94
C VAL A 75 15.06 6.77 -1.07
N LEU A 76 14.10 6.09 -1.67
CA LEU A 76 12.73 6.53 -1.92
C LEU A 76 11.79 5.76 -0.99
N PRO A 77 11.08 6.44 -0.07
CA PRO A 77 10.03 5.80 0.73
C PRO A 77 8.75 5.64 -0.09
N LEU A 78 8.21 4.42 -0.14
CA LEU A 78 6.88 4.11 -0.65
C LEU A 78 5.95 3.94 0.55
N TYR A 79 5.04 4.90 0.72
CA TYR A 79 4.02 4.85 1.76
C TYR A 79 2.78 4.11 1.27
N THR A 80 2.30 3.17 2.07
CA THR A 80 1.03 2.48 1.86
C THR A 80 0.09 2.77 3.01
N VAL A 81 -1.13 3.21 2.71
CA VAL A 81 -2.19 3.44 3.69
C VAL A 81 -3.18 2.29 3.59
N GLU A 82 -3.43 1.63 4.72
CA GLU A 82 -4.42 0.55 4.81
C GLU A 82 -5.80 1.13 5.17
N GLU A 83 -6.62 1.38 4.15
CA GLU A 83 -7.95 1.95 4.32
C GLU A 83 -9.01 0.88 4.61
N ASN A 84 -9.86 1.14 5.61
CA ASN A 84 -11.07 0.34 5.83
C ASN A 84 -12.21 0.86 4.96
N VAL A 85 -12.44 0.15 3.86
CA VAL A 85 -13.50 0.44 2.88
C VAL A 85 -14.87 0.66 3.52
N LYS A 86 -15.23 -0.06 4.60
CA LYS A 86 -16.56 0.07 5.23
C LYS A 86 -16.81 1.45 5.82
N HIS A 87 -15.74 2.16 6.17
CA HIS A 87 -15.79 3.48 6.78
C HIS A 87 -15.21 4.56 5.86
N SER A 88 -14.92 4.21 4.61
CA SER A 88 -14.43 5.14 3.60
C SER A 88 -15.57 6.01 3.06
N ASP A 89 -15.27 7.28 2.79
CA ASP A 89 -16.15 8.16 2.01
C ASP A 89 -16.36 7.66 0.58
N ARG A 90 -15.47 6.79 0.09
CA ARG A 90 -15.50 6.18 -1.25
C ARG A 90 -15.36 4.66 -1.14
N PRO A 91 -16.40 3.96 -0.65
CA PRO A 91 -16.35 2.53 -0.36
C PRO A 91 -16.35 1.64 -1.62
N PHE A 92 -16.23 2.23 -2.81
CA PHE A 92 -16.24 1.54 -4.09
C PHE A 92 -15.16 2.12 -5.00
N CYS A 93 -14.30 1.26 -5.55
CA CYS A 93 -13.36 1.67 -6.58
C CYS A 93 -14.10 2.09 -7.87
N ASP A 94 -13.43 2.84 -8.74
CA ASP A 94 -14.07 3.34 -9.96
C ASP A 94 -14.56 2.21 -10.89
N TYR A 95 -13.89 1.06 -10.88
CA TYR A 95 -14.37 -0.14 -11.58
C TYR A 95 -15.68 -0.67 -10.99
N CYS A 96 -15.79 -0.80 -9.66
CA CYS A 96 -17.04 -1.21 -8.98
C CYS A 96 -18.19 -0.26 -9.30
N ARG A 97 -17.89 1.04 -9.35
CA ARG A 97 -18.86 2.10 -9.67
C ARG A 97 -19.37 1.98 -11.10
N CYS A 98 -18.50 1.65 -12.05
CA CYS A 98 -18.81 1.54 -13.47
C CYS A 98 -19.46 0.19 -13.85
N ALA A 99 -19.03 -0.92 -13.24
CA ALA A 99 -19.53 -2.26 -13.55
C ALA A 99 -20.96 -2.51 -13.02
N GLY A 100 -21.56 -1.55 -12.31
CA GLY A 100 -22.89 -1.68 -11.76
C GLY A 100 -22.99 -2.85 -10.79
N GLY A 101 -21.98 -3.01 -9.92
CA GLY A 101 -21.85 -4.05 -8.89
C GLY A 101 -22.95 -3.99 -7.85
N TRP A 102 -24.18 -4.22 -8.30
CA TRP A 102 -25.40 -4.25 -7.53
C TRP A 102 -26.19 -5.47 -8.01
N LYS A 103 -25.58 -6.64 -7.88
CA LYS A 103 -26.34 -7.88 -7.82
C LYS A 103 -25.91 -8.60 -6.55
N ASN A 104 -26.80 -8.53 -5.55
CA ASN A 104 -26.82 -9.30 -4.29
C ASN A 104 -26.33 -8.60 -3.01
N GLY A 105 -26.04 -7.30 -3.01
CA GLY A 105 -25.79 -6.56 -1.77
C GLY A 105 -24.48 -6.90 -1.08
N ASP A 106 -23.56 -7.53 -1.80
CA ASP A 106 -22.23 -7.85 -1.30
C ASP A 106 -21.19 -6.91 -1.92
N PRO A 107 -20.79 -5.82 -1.22
CA PRO A 107 -19.76 -4.92 -1.70
C PRO A 107 -18.39 -5.60 -1.81
N PHE A 108 -18.19 -6.79 -1.23
CA PHE A 108 -16.90 -7.47 -1.20
C PHE A 108 -16.55 -8.19 -2.51
N HIS A 109 -17.51 -8.56 -3.36
CA HIS A 109 -17.23 -9.37 -4.54
C HIS A 109 -16.25 -8.73 -5.52
N CYS A 110 -16.30 -7.40 -5.70
CA CYS A 110 -15.35 -6.70 -6.57
C CYS A 110 -14.03 -6.32 -5.87
N TYR A 111 -13.94 -6.42 -4.53
CA TYR A 111 -12.66 -6.25 -3.82
C TYR A 111 -11.77 -7.50 -3.88
N PHE A 112 -12.34 -8.64 -4.26
CA PHE A 112 -11.65 -9.94 -4.29
C PHE A 112 -11.34 -10.45 -5.71
N GLU A 113 -11.78 -9.76 -6.78
CA GLU A 113 -11.52 -10.15 -8.18
C GLU A 113 -10.23 -9.57 -8.78
N PHE A 114 -9.34 -9.01 -7.95
CA PHE A 114 -7.97 -8.71 -8.35
C PHE A 114 -6.99 -9.68 -7.70
#